data_AF-A0A6J3G417-F1
#
_entry.id   AF-A0A6J3G417-F1
#
_cell.length_a   1.000
_cell.length_b   1.000
_cell.length_c   1.000
_cell.angle_alpha   90.00
_cell.angle_beta   90.00
_cell.angle_gamma   90.00
#
_symmetry.space_group_name_H-M   'P 1'
#
loop_
_entity.id
_entity.type
_entity.pdbx_description
1 polymer ?
#
loop_
_entity_poly.entity_id
_entity_poly.type
_entity_poly.pdbx_seq_one_letter_code
_entity_poly.pdbx_strand_id
1 'polypeptide(L)'
;MGAKSKWLAGDVPAARSILALAFQANPNSEEIWLAAVKLESENDEYERARRLLAKARSSAPTARVFMKSVKLEWVQDNIKAAQDLCEEALRHYEDFPKLWMMKGQIEEQKELMEKAREAYNQGLKKCPHSTALWLLLSRLEEKIGQLTRARAILEKSRLKNPKNPGLWLESVRLEYRAGLKNIANTLMAKALQECPNSGILWSEAIFLEARPQRKTKSVDALKKCEHDPHVLLAVAKLFWSERKITKAREWFHRTVKIDSDLGDAWAFFYKFELQHGTEKNPTRPGGSGRRRRPGASCGAQKEHSILLSISSLGRTLRRAVAGGRRGALERAAWTAAVRTEAVMRRHCRTLRQRSRRPERRRARRRGGRRQLLLRALDAVATCWEKLFALRAAASGGS
;
A
#
# COMPACT_ATOMS: atom_id res chain seq x y z
N MET A 1 -20.57 4.27 8.76
CA MET A 1 -19.32 4.35 9.57
C MET A 1 -19.19 3.23 10.60
N GLY A 2 -20.23 2.93 11.41
CA GLY A 2 -20.17 1.85 12.42
C GLY A 2 -19.78 0.47 11.86
N ALA A 3 -20.38 0.03 10.76
CA ALA A 3 -20.03 -1.24 10.11
C ALA A 3 -18.54 -1.30 9.68
N LYS A 4 -18.00 -0.20 9.12
CA LYS A 4 -16.58 -0.11 8.72
C LYS A 4 -15.64 -0.19 9.94
N SER A 5 -16.01 0.45 11.06
CA SER A 5 -15.23 0.38 12.30
C SER A 5 -15.15 -1.05 12.85
N LYS A 6 -16.28 -1.76 12.91
CA LYS A 6 -16.33 -3.15 13.38
C LYS A 6 -15.59 -4.10 12.45
N TRP A 7 -15.72 -3.89 11.14
CA TRP A 7 -14.97 -4.64 10.14
C TRP A 7 -13.46 -4.43 10.26
N LEU A 8 -12.98 -3.19 10.43
CA LEU A 8 -11.56 -2.90 10.67
C LEU A 8 -11.05 -3.47 12.00
N ALA A 9 -11.94 -3.70 12.97
CA ALA A 9 -11.62 -4.38 14.22
C ALA A 9 -11.59 -5.92 14.09
N GLY A 10 -11.88 -6.46 12.91
CA GLY A 10 -11.91 -7.91 12.62
C GLY A 10 -13.24 -8.60 12.92
N ASP A 11 -14.26 -7.86 13.39
CA ASP A 11 -15.57 -8.41 13.74
C ASP A 11 -16.54 -8.31 12.55
N VAL A 12 -16.43 -9.28 11.64
CA VAL A 12 -17.26 -9.39 10.45
C VAL A 12 -18.74 -9.68 10.78
N PRO A 13 -19.08 -10.60 11.71
CA PRO A 13 -20.48 -10.87 12.06
C PRO A 13 -21.19 -9.66 12.66
N ALA A 14 -20.54 -8.88 13.54
CA ALA A 14 -21.16 -7.68 14.08
C ALA A 14 -21.35 -6.61 12.99
N ALA A 15 -20.40 -6.46 12.07
CA ALA A 15 -20.56 -5.56 10.93
C ALA A 15 -21.75 -5.96 10.03
N ARG A 16 -21.97 -7.26 9.81
CA ARG A 16 -23.16 -7.78 9.10
C ARG A 16 -24.46 -7.49 9.85
N SER A 17 -24.49 -7.68 11.16
CA SER A 17 -25.67 -7.36 11.99
C SER A 17 -26.04 -5.88 11.93
N ILE A 18 -25.03 -4.99 12.02
CA ILE A 18 -25.23 -3.54 11.86
C ILE A 18 -25.77 -3.20 10.47
N LEU A 19 -25.28 -3.86 9.41
CA LEU A 19 -25.81 -3.67 8.07
C LEU A 19 -27.24 -4.22 7.90
N ALA A 20 -27.58 -5.32 8.57
CA ALA A 20 -28.94 -5.86 8.59
C ALA A 20 -29.93 -4.89 9.25
N LEU A 21 -29.54 -4.29 10.39
CA LEU A 21 -30.30 -3.20 11.01
C LEU A 21 -30.42 -1.99 10.09
N ALA A 22 -29.35 -1.66 9.35
CA ALA A 22 -29.38 -0.56 8.40
C ALA A 22 -30.34 -0.82 7.23
N PHE A 23 -30.51 -2.08 6.79
CA PHE A 23 -31.51 -2.45 5.77
C PHE A 23 -32.95 -2.35 6.30
N GLN A 24 -33.18 -2.68 7.57
CA GLN A 24 -34.50 -2.51 8.18
C GLN A 24 -34.88 -1.02 8.29
N ALA A 25 -33.91 -0.17 8.63
CA ALA A 25 -34.13 1.27 8.73
C ALA A 25 -34.29 1.93 7.35
N ASN A 26 -33.46 1.53 6.37
CA ASN A 26 -33.42 2.15 5.05
C ASN A 26 -33.34 1.11 3.92
N PRO A 27 -34.48 0.63 3.39
CA PRO A 27 -34.52 -0.40 2.35
C PRO A 27 -33.96 0.02 0.98
N ASN A 28 -34.06 1.31 0.65
CA ASN A 28 -33.81 1.84 -0.70
C ASN A 28 -32.40 2.42 -0.91
N SER A 29 -31.55 2.41 0.13
CA SER A 29 -30.26 3.12 0.08
C SER A 29 -29.19 2.36 -0.68
N GLU A 30 -28.78 2.89 -1.84
CA GLU A 30 -27.72 2.35 -2.70
C GLU A 30 -26.40 2.11 -1.94
N GLU A 31 -25.99 3.07 -1.12
CA GLU A 31 -24.70 3.02 -0.43
C GLU A 31 -24.61 1.86 0.57
N ILE A 32 -25.73 1.50 1.20
CA ILE A 32 -25.81 0.40 2.16
C ILE A 32 -25.67 -0.93 1.42
N TRP A 33 -26.37 -1.09 0.29
CA TRP A 33 -26.21 -2.25 -0.59
C TRP A 33 -24.76 -2.41 -1.06
N LEU A 34 -24.13 -1.33 -1.52
CA LEU A 34 -22.75 -1.36 -1.97
C LEU A 34 -21.74 -1.60 -0.85
N ALA A 35 -22.00 -1.10 0.36
CA ALA A 35 -21.19 -1.38 1.53
C ALA A 35 -21.29 -2.85 1.96
N ALA A 36 -22.49 -3.44 1.90
CA ALA A 36 -22.70 -4.85 2.18
C ALA A 36 -22.01 -5.75 1.16
N VAL A 37 -22.13 -5.44 -0.14
CA VAL A 37 -21.43 -6.17 -1.20
C VAL A 37 -19.92 -6.05 -1.03
N LYS A 38 -19.42 -4.87 -0.68
CA LYS A 38 -17.99 -4.67 -0.40
C LYS A 38 -17.52 -5.58 0.74
N LEU A 39 -18.26 -5.61 1.85
CA LEU A 39 -17.93 -6.44 3.00
C LEU A 39 -17.93 -7.92 2.64
N GLU A 40 -18.92 -8.42 1.91
CA GLU A 40 -18.96 -9.84 1.53
C GLU A 40 -17.88 -10.18 0.49
N SER A 41 -17.55 -9.26 -0.42
CA SER A 41 -16.47 -9.46 -1.40
C SER A 41 -15.06 -9.51 -0.78
N GLU A 42 -14.84 -8.79 0.33
CA GLU A 42 -13.55 -8.80 1.04
C GLU A 42 -13.39 -10.02 1.96
N ASN A 43 -14.46 -10.78 2.21
CA ASN A 43 -14.46 -12.00 3.01
C ASN A 43 -14.63 -13.28 2.17
N ASP A 44 -14.44 -13.19 0.85
CA ASP A 44 -14.58 -14.30 -0.12
C ASP A 44 -15.97 -14.97 -0.18
N GLU A 45 -17.00 -14.37 0.40
CA GLU A 45 -18.40 -14.84 0.38
C GLU A 45 -19.15 -14.33 -0.86
N TYR A 46 -18.61 -14.70 -2.01
CA TYR A 46 -19.00 -14.21 -3.32
C TYR A 46 -20.44 -14.57 -3.73
N GLU A 47 -20.93 -15.76 -3.40
CA GLU A 47 -22.29 -16.18 -3.73
C GLU A 47 -23.34 -15.34 -2.99
N ARG A 48 -23.06 -15.03 -1.72
CA ARG A 48 -23.92 -14.15 -0.93
C ARG A 48 -23.90 -12.74 -1.49
N ALA A 49 -22.74 -12.25 -1.92
CA ALA A 49 -22.62 -10.99 -2.61
C ALA A 49 -23.42 -10.95 -3.94
N ARG A 50 -23.43 -12.03 -4.74
CA ARG A 50 -24.28 -12.14 -5.94
C ARG A 50 -25.77 -12.04 -5.61
N ARG A 51 -26.25 -12.75 -4.59
CA ARG A 51 -27.65 -12.69 -4.16
C ARG A 51 -28.03 -11.30 -3.65
N LEU A 52 -27.14 -10.64 -2.91
CA LEU A 52 -27.33 -9.26 -2.46
C LEU A 52 -27.38 -8.28 -3.64
N LEU A 53 -26.53 -8.46 -4.65
CA LEU A 53 -26.56 -7.64 -5.87
C LEU A 53 -27.80 -7.90 -6.73
N ALA A 54 -28.31 -9.12 -6.79
CA ALA A 54 -29.58 -9.42 -7.46
C ALA A 54 -30.74 -8.67 -6.79
N LYS A 55 -30.80 -8.68 -5.46
CA LYS A 55 -31.78 -7.90 -4.68
C LYS A 55 -31.56 -6.38 -4.83
N ALA A 56 -30.30 -5.93 -4.90
CA ALA A 56 -29.99 -4.53 -5.11
C ALA A 56 -30.45 -4.06 -6.50
N ARG A 57 -30.30 -4.88 -7.55
CA ARG A 57 -30.78 -4.57 -8.90
C ARG A 57 -32.30 -4.42 -8.96
N SER A 58 -33.07 -5.19 -8.20
CA SER A 58 -34.53 -5.06 -8.15
C SER A 58 -35.00 -3.91 -7.24
N SER A 59 -34.33 -3.69 -6.11
CA SER A 59 -34.74 -2.69 -5.11
C SER A 59 -34.32 -1.27 -5.49
N ALA A 60 -33.08 -1.11 -5.95
CA ALA A 60 -32.49 0.17 -6.30
C ALA A 60 -31.58 0.02 -7.53
N PRO A 61 -32.17 -0.11 -8.75
CA PRO A 61 -31.40 -0.13 -9.98
C PRO A 61 -30.72 1.23 -10.15
N THR A 62 -29.42 1.28 -9.94
CA THR A 62 -28.59 2.42 -10.32
C THR A 62 -27.41 1.93 -11.14
N ALA A 63 -26.91 2.76 -12.05
CA ALA A 63 -25.76 2.43 -12.89
C ALA A 63 -24.54 2.01 -12.04
N ARG A 64 -24.41 2.53 -10.81
CA ARG A 64 -23.33 2.21 -9.89
C ARG A 64 -23.50 0.83 -9.24
N VAL A 65 -24.73 0.36 -8.99
CA VAL A 65 -25.01 -1.03 -8.58
C VAL A 65 -24.69 -2.00 -9.72
N PHE A 66 -25.14 -1.70 -10.94
CA PHE A 66 -24.81 -2.51 -12.11
C PHE A 66 -23.30 -2.57 -12.35
N MET A 67 -22.61 -1.44 -12.29
CA MET A 67 -21.15 -1.36 -12.36
C MET A 67 -20.46 -2.27 -11.33
N LYS A 68 -21.00 -2.37 -10.11
CA LYS A 68 -20.45 -3.24 -9.06
C LYS A 68 -20.77 -4.71 -9.28
N SER A 69 -21.93 -5.02 -9.87
CA SER A 69 -22.27 -6.38 -10.28
C SER A 69 -21.37 -6.90 -11.39
N VAL A 70 -21.13 -6.09 -12.43
CA VAL A 70 -20.17 -6.40 -13.50
C VAL A 70 -18.78 -6.65 -12.89
N LYS A 71 -18.32 -5.78 -11.99
CA LYS A 71 -17.02 -5.94 -11.32
C LYS A 71 -16.91 -7.24 -10.53
N LEU A 72 -17.99 -7.68 -9.90
CA LEU A 72 -17.96 -8.90 -9.11
C LEU A 72 -17.80 -10.13 -10.00
N GLU A 73 -18.59 -10.24 -11.07
CA GLU A 73 -18.42 -11.34 -12.04
C GLU A 73 -17.08 -11.27 -12.75
N TRP A 74 -16.56 -10.05 -12.96
CA TRP A 74 -15.25 -9.85 -13.57
C TRP A 74 -14.09 -10.35 -12.70
N VAL A 75 -14.15 -10.14 -11.38
CA VAL A 75 -13.14 -10.66 -10.43
C VAL A 75 -13.20 -12.19 -10.29
N GLN A 76 -14.34 -12.79 -10.60
CA GLN A 76 -14.57 -14.24 -10.52
C GLN A 76 -14.33 -14.96 -11.86
N ASP A 77 -13.75 -14.26 -12.85
CA ASP A 77 -13.48 -14.76 -14.20
C ASP A 77 -14.72 -15.29 -14.96
N ASN A 78 -15.93 -14.89 -14.55
CA ASN A 78 -17.18 -15.21 -15.23
C ASN A 78 -17.43 -14.25 -16.40
N ILE A 79 -16.57 -14.30 -17.42
CA ILE A 79 -16.52 -13.26 -18.46
C ILE A 79 -17.78 -13.23 -19.34
N LYS A 80 -18.52 -14.33 -19.49
CA LYS A 80 -19.78 -14.36 -20.26
C LYS A 80 -20.90 -13.62 -19.51
N ALA A 81 -21.15 -14.01 -18.26
CA ALA A 81 -22.13 -13.32 -17.41
C ALA A 81 -21.78 -11.85 -17.22
N ALA A 82 -20.49 -11.50 -17.10
CA ALA A 82 -20.05 -10.11 -17.01
C ALA A 82 -20.41 -9.30 -18.26
N GLN A 83 -20.33 -9.89 -19.47
CA GLN A 83 -20.75 -9.24 -20.71
C GLN A 83 -22.25 -9.04 -20.78
N ASP A 84 -23.03 -10.07 -20.46
CA ASP A 84 -24.50 -10.00 -20.50
C ASP A 84 -24.99 -8.93 -19.51
N LEU A 85 -24.44 -8.90 -18.30
CA LEU A 85 -24.73 -7.87 -17.30
C LEU A 85 -24.29 -6.48 -17.75
N CYS A 86 -23.15 -6.36 -18.43
CA CYS A 86 -22.70 -5.09 -19.01
C CYS A 86 -23.66 -4.60 -20.08
N GLU A 87 -24.14 -5.49 -20.96
CA GLU A 87 -25.06 -5.18 -22.04
C GLU A 87 -26.42 -4.77 -21.50
N GLU A 88 -26.97 -5.54 -20.55
CA GLU A 88 -28.19 -5.18 -19.80
C GLU A 88 -28.05 -3.81 -19.13
N ALA A 89 -26.93 -3.58 -18.44
CA ALA A 89 -26.67 -2.31 -17.77
C ALA A 89 -26.61 -1.14 -18.76
N LEU A 90 -26.02 -1.35 -19.94
CA LEU A 90 -25.94 -0.33 -20.98
C LEU A 90 -27.29 -0.07 -21.62
N ARG A 91 -28.15 -1.07 -21.82
CA ARG A 91 -29.53 -0.86 -22.32
C ARG A 91 -30.34 0.07 -21.40
N HIS A 92 -30.13 -0.01 -20.09
CA HIS A 92 -30.79 0.85 -19.13
C HIS A 92 -30.06 2.20 -18.91
N TYR A 93 -28.73 2.20 -18.92
CA TYR A 93 -27.89 3.36 -18.58
C TYR A 93 -26.84 3.64 -19.66
N GLU A 94 -27.31 4.09 -20.81
CA GLU A 94 -26.45 4.41 -21.95
C GLU A 94 -25.51 5.59 -21.71
N ASP A 95 -25.92 6.54 -20.85
CA ASP A 95 -25.20 7.79 -20.55
C ASP A 95 -24.03 7.59 -19.56
N PHE A 96 -23.90 6.42 -18.94
CA PHE A 96 -22.88 6.21 -17.92
C PHE A 96 -21.56 5.69 -18.53
N PRO A 97 -20.50 6.52 -18.66
CA PRO A 97 -19.30 6.17 -19.42
C PRO A 97 -18.51 5.02 -18.80
N LYS A 98 -18.63 4.81 -17.49
CA LYS A 98 -17.86 3.80 -16.77
C LYS A 98 -18.33 2.37 -17.02
N LEU A 99 -19.57 2.17 -17.46
CA LEU A 99 -20.03 0.89 -17.97
C LEU A 99 -19.39 0.59 -19.34
N TRP A 100 -19.32 1.57 -20.24
CA TRP A 100 -18.59 1.44 -21.51
C TRP A 100 -17.11 1.13 -21.31
N MET A 101 -16.48 1.77 -20.31
CA MET A 101 -15.10 1.46 -19.93
C MET A 101 -14.92 -0.01 -19.53
N MET A 102 -15.81 -0.53 -18.68
CA MET A 102 -15.77 -1.94 -18.25
C MET A 102 -16.03 -2.91 -19.39
N LYS A 103 -17.04 -2.64 -20.23
CA LYS A 103 -17.33 -3.46 -21.40
C LYS A 103 -16.10 -3.60 -22.30
N GLY A 104 -15.44 -2.50 -22.64
CA GLY A 104 -14.23 -2.58 -23.46
C GLY A 104 -13.05 -3.27 -22.76
N GLN A 105 -12.88 -3.10 -21.44
CA GLN A 105 -11.82 -3.80 -20.69
C GLN A 105 -12.06 -5.33 -20.61
N ILE A 106 -13.32 -5.74 -20.50
CA ILE A 106 -13.72 -7.14 -20.53
C ILE A 106 -13.46 -7.75 -21.93
N GLU A 107 -13.76 -7.01 -23.00
CA GLU A 107 -13.45 -7.44 -24.37
C GLU A 107 -11.94 -7.46 -24.66
N GLU A 108 -11.17 -6.51 -24.09
CA GLU A 108 -9.70 -6.51 -24.17
C GLU A 108 -9.11 -7.78 -23.55
N GLN A 109 -9.63 -8.24 -22.42
CA GLN A 109 -9.19 -9.48 -21.78
C GLN A 109 -9.54 -10.74 -22.57
N LYS A 110 -10.60 -10.69 -23.38
CA LYS A 110 -10.97 -11.76 -24.31
C LYS A 110 -10.16 -11.76 -25.61
N GLU A 111 -9.20 -10.85 -25.73
CA GLU A 111 -8.39 -10.63 -26.94
C GLU A 111 -9.22 -10.21 -28.17
N LEU A 112 -10.49 -9.82 -27.98
CA LEU A 112 -11.37 -9.34 -29.03
C LEU A 112 -11.22 -7.83 -29.23
N MET A 113 -10.04 -7.43 -29.71
CA MET A 113 -9.63 -6.02 -29.86
C MET A 113 -10.61 -5.19 -30.71
N GLU A 114 -11.19 -5.78 -31.75
CA GLU A 114 -12.16 -5.11 -32.63
C GLU A 114 -13.47 -4.80 -31.90
N LYS A 115 -13.98 -5.74 -31.09
CA LYS A 115 -15.20 -5.52 -30.28
C LYS A 115 -14.94 -4.49 -29.18
N ALA A 116 -13.75 -4.51 -28.58
CA ALA A 116 -13.35 -3.49 -27.60
C ALA A 116 -13.33 -2.10 -28.23
N ARG A 117 -12.76 -1.97 -29.45
CA ARG A 117 -12.76 -0.73 -30.22
C ARG A 117 -14.18 -0.28 -30.55
N GLU A 118 -15.06 -1.18 -30.95
CA GLU A 118 -16.46 -0.85 -31.21
C GLU A 118 -17.17 -0.34 -29.95
N ALA A 119 -17.03 -1.05 -28.83
CA ALA A 119 -17.62 -0.69 -27.54
C ALA A 119 -17.15 0.71 -27.09
N TYR A 120 -15.86 1.01 -27.21
CA TYR A 120 -15.34 2.35 -26.89
C TYR A 120 -15.83 3.42 -27.86
N ASN A 121 -15.91 3.15 -29.16
CA ASN A 121 -16.44 4.11 -30.12
C ASN A 121 -17.93 4.39 -29.91
N GLN A 122 -18.74 3.34 -29.61
CA GLN A 122 -20.14 3.50 -29.24
C GLN A 122 -20.26 4.34 -27.96
N GLY A 123 -19.47 4.03 -26.93
CA GLY A 123 -19.43 4.81 -25.70
C GLY A 123 -19.02 6.28 -25.90
N LEU A 124 -18.09 6.57 -26.83
CA LEU A 124 -17.68 7.95 -27.13
C LEU A 124 -18.69 8.74 -27.97
N LYS A 125 -19.51 8.04 -28.76
CA LYS A 125 -20.65 8.65 -29.45
C LYS A 125 -21.71 9.11 -28.44
N LYS A 126 -22.01 8.28 -27.44
CA LYS A 126 -23.00 8.58 -26.40
C LYS A 126 -22.48 9.52 -25.31
N CYS A 127 -21.24 9.30 -24.84
CA CYS A 127 -20.61 10.04 -23.74
C CYS A 127 -19.33 10.78 -24.21
N PRO A 128 -19.45 11.84 -25.03
CA PRO A 128 -18.29 12.52 -25.65
C PRO A 128 -17.41 13.26 -24.64
N HIS A 129 -17.93 13.64 -23.47
CA HIS A 129 -17.22 14.43 -22.47
C HIS A 129 -16.33 13.62 -21.51
N SER A 130 -16.42 12.29 -21.58
CA SER A 130 -15.69 11.41 -20.66
C SER A 130 -14.23 11.24 -21.09
N THR A 131 -13.30 11.92 -20.41
CA THR A 131 -11.87 11.86 -20.76
C THR A 131 -11.27 10.47 -20.58
N ALA A 132 -11.65 9.77 -19.50
CA ALA A 132 -11.15 8.42 -19.23
C ALA A 132 -11.44 7.43 -20.37
N LEU A 133 -12.59 7.57 -21.05
CA LEU A 133 -12.95 6.71 -22.18
C LEU A 133 -12.09 7.00 -23.42
N TRP A 134 -11.81 8.27 -23.70
CA TRP A 134 -10.85 8.68 -24.74
C TRP A 134 -9.45 8.13 -24.48
N LEU A 135 -9.00 8.15 -23.22
CA LEU A 135 -7.71 7.60 -22.81
C LEU A 135 -7.63 6.08 -23.03
N LEU A 136 -8.70 5.34 -22.69
CA LEU A 136 -8.76 3.89 -22.92
C LEU A 136 -8.73 3.56 -24.41
N LEU A 137 -9.53 4.26 -25.23
CA LEU A 137 -9.50 4.04 -26.68
C LEU A 137 -8.12 4.35 -27.28
N SER A 138 -7.48 5.44 -26.86
CA SER A 138 -6.13 5.77 -27.32
C SER A 138 -5.12 4.69 -26.96
N ARG A 139 -5.16 4.17 -25.73
CA ARG A 139 -4.25 3.12 -25.27
C ARG A 139 -4.52 1.78 -25.96
N LEU A 140 -5.79 1.49 -26.28
CA LEU A 140 -6.15 0.31 -27.07
C LEU A 140 -5.54 0.38 -28.48
N GLU A 141 -5.71 1.50 -29.19
CA GLU A 141 -5.14 1.67 -30.54
C GLU A 141 -3.61 1.67 -30.52
N GLU A 142 -2.98 2.19 -29.45
CA GLU A 142 -1.54 2.09 -29.21
C GLU A 142 -1.10 0.63 -29.04
N LYS A 143 -1.81 -0.18 -28.24
CA LYS A 143 -1.52 -1.62 -28.06
C LYS A 143 -1.65 -2.42 -29.36
N ILE A 144 -2.60 -2.05 -30.23
CA ILE A 144 -2.80 -2.69 -31.55
C ILE A 144 -1.70 -2.28 -32.55
N GLY A 145 -0.88 -1.27 -32.22
CA GLY A 145 0.22 -0.77 -33.06
C GLY A 145 -0.20 0.32 -34.05
N GLN A 146 -1.46 0.77 -34.02
CA GLN A 146 -1.97 1.81 -34.91
C GLN A 146 -1.80 3.21 -34.31
N LEU A 147 -0.54 3.64 -34.25
CA LEU A 147 -0.15 4.88 -33.57
C LEU A 147 -0.75 6.13 -34.21
N THR A 148 -0.84 6.18 -35.55
CA THR A 148 -1.47 7.29 -36.29
C THR A 148 -2.95 7.45 -35.95
N ARG A 149 -3.66 6.34 -35.79
CA ARG A 149 -5.06 6.31 -35.37
C ARG A 149 -5.20 6.77 -33.93
N ALA A 150 -4.35 6.29 -33.03
CA ALA A 150 -4.33 6.73 -31.64
C ALA A 150 -4.12 8.26 -31.52
N ARG A 151 -3.20 8.83 -32.31
CA ARG A 151 -3.05 10.30 -32.42
C ARG A 151 -4.35 10.97 -32.83
N ALA A 152 -4.95 10.54 -33.94
CA ALA A 152 -6.18 11.12 -34.46
C ALA A 152 -7.34 11.06 -33.45
N ILE A 153 -7.44 9.97 -32.67
CA ILE A 153 -8.41 9.84 -31.57
C ILE A 153 -8.13 10.87 -30.47
N LEU A 154 -6.87 11.03 -30.06
CA LEU A 154 -6.51 12.04 -29.07
C LEU A 154 -6.74 13.47 -29.58
N GLU A 155 -6.50 13.76 -30.85
CA GLU A 155 -6.80 15.09 -31.41
C GLU A 155 -8.30 15.37 -31.40
N LYS A 156 -9.12 14.40 -31.81
CA LYS A 156 -10.58 14.46 -31.71
C LYS A 156 -11.03 14.66 -30.26
N SER A 157 -10.38 13.98 -29.30
CA SER A 157 -10.69 14.12 -27.88
C SER A 157 -10.42 15.55 -27.37
N ARG A 158 -9.32 16.18 -27.81
CA ARG A 158 -8.95 17.56 -27.44
C ARG A 158 -9.92 18.58 -28.05
N LEU A 159 -10.39 18.32 -29.27
CA LEU A 159 -11.39 19.18 -29.91
C LEU A 159 -12.75 19.11 -29.19
N LYS A 160 -13.19 17.90 -28.80
CA LYS A 160 -14.46 17.73 -28.08
C LYS A 160 -14.41 18.20 -26.63
N ASN A 161 -13.27 18.02 -25.96
CA ASN A 161 -13.04 18.43 -24.58
C ASN A 161 -11.85 19.39 -24.52
N PRO A 162 -12.05 20.66 -24.91
CA PRO A 162 -10.98 21.64 -24.89
C PRO A 162 -10.49 21.88 -23.45
N LYS A 163 -9.23 22.29 -23.31
CA LYS A 163 -8.61 22.68 -22.03
C LYS A 163 -8.59 21.59 -20.96
N ASN A 164 -8.67 20.30 -21.31
CA ASN A 164 -8.48 19.23 -20.35
C ASN A 164 -7.02 18.76 -20.29
N PRO A 165 -6.33 18.91 -19.14
CA PRO A 165 -4.92 18.55 -19.02
C PRO A 165 -4.66 17.05 -19.11
N GLY A 166 -5.63 16.19 -18.78
CA GLY A 166 -5.47 14.73 -18.84
C GLY A 166 -5.32 14.21 -20.27
N LEU A 167 -6.05 14.79 -21.23
CA LEU A 167 -5.96 14.43 -22.66
C LEU A 167 -4.65 14.92 -23.27
N TRP A 168 -4.24 16.14 -22.92
CA TRP A 168 -2.93 16.67 -23.30
C TRP A 168 -1.79 15.80 -22.79
N LEU A 169 -1.84 15.41 -21.52
CA LEU A 169 -0.81 14.57 -20.91
C LEU A 169 -0.69 13.22 -21.61
N GLU A 170 -1.79 12.55 -21.96
CA GLU A 170 -1.70 11.29 -22.70
C GLU A 170 -1.18 11.48 -24.11
N SER A 171 -1.53 12.58 -24.80
CA SER A 171 -0.95 12.86 -26.13
C SER A 171 0.55 13.05 -26.10
N VAL A 172 1.07 13.70 -25.05
CA VAL A 172 2.51 13.85 -24.86
C VAL A 172 3.16 12.51 -24.52
N ARG A 173 2.53 11.71 -23.64
CA ARG A 173 3.03 10.37 -23.30
C ARG A 173 3.06 9.43 -24.50
N LEU A 174 2.07 9.50 -25.38
CA LEU A 174 2.00 8.71 -26.61
C LEU A 174 3.20 9.01 -27.51
N GLU A 175 3.48 10.29 -27.80
CA GLU A 175 4.66 10.65 -28.61
C GLU A 175 5.99 10.31 -27.93
N TYR A 176 6.04 10.42 -26.60
CA TYR A 176 7.21 10.03 -25.83
C TYR A 176 7.48 8.52 -25.91
N ARG A 177 6.44 7.68 -25.81
CA ARG A 177 6.54 6.21 -26.01
C ARG A 177 6.91 5.85 -27.45
N ALA A 178 6.45 6.64 -28.42
CA ALA A 178 6.81 6.50 -29.84
C ALA A 178 8.28 6.85 -30.14
N GLY A 179 9.01 7.45 -29.20
CA GLY A 179 10.39 7.93 -29.39
C GLY A 179 10.50 9.33 -29.99
N LEU A 180 9.38 9.99 -30.30
CA LEU A 180 9.32 11.32 -30.92
C LEU A 180 9.38 12.44 -29.88
N LYS A 181 10.51 12.52 -29.16
CA LYS A 181 10.71 13.45 -28.03
C LYS A 181 10.55 14.92 -28.41
N ASN A 182 10.97 15.31 -29.62
CA ASN A 182 10.84 16.69 -30.09
C ASN A 182 9.37 17.09 -30.22
N ILE A 183 8.56 16.23 -30.84
CA ILE A 183 7.12 16.44 -30.99
C ILE A 183 6.44 16.46 -29.62
N ALA A 184 6.81 15.52 -28.73
CA ALA A 184 6.31 15.48 -27.35
C ALA A 184 6.56 16.81 -26.60
N ASN A 185 7.76 17.40 -26.73
CA ASN A 185 8.08 18.69 -26.14
C ASN A 185 7.28 19.84 -26.75
N THR A 186 7.08 19.85 -28.07
CA THR A 186 6.25 20.89 -28.72
C THR A 186 4.77 20.78 -28.30
N LEU A 187 4.24 19.56 -28.16
CA LEU A 187 2.88 19.34 -27.66
C LEU A 187 2.75 19.72 -26.19
N MET A 188 3.77 19.45 -25.36
CA MET A 188 3.78 19.88 -23.97
C MET A 188 3.79 21.41 -23.86
N ALA A 189 4.54 22.11 -24.70
CA ALA A 189 4.52 23.57 -24.74
C ALA A 189 3.12 24.12 -25.09
N LYS A 190 2.44 23.54 -26.10
CA LYS A 190 1.04 23.89 -26.43
C LYS A 190 0.09 23.59 -25.26
N ALA A 191 0.24 22.45 -24.61
CA ALA A 191 -0.57 22.08 -23.46
C ALA A 191 -0.44 23.07 -22.30
N LEU A 192 0.78 23.56 -22.02
CA LEU A 192 1.02 24.56 -20.98
C LEU A 192 0.51 25.96 -21.36
N GLN A 193 0.40 26.29 -22.65
CA GLN A 193 -0.24 27.53 -23.11
C GLN A 193 -1.75 27.53 -22.84
N GLU A 194 -2.43 26.41 -23.09
CA GLU A 194 -3.87 26.28 -22.86
C GLU A 194 -4.21 26.07 -21.37
N CYS A 195 -3.38 25.33 -20.64
CA CYS A 195 -3.60 24.93 -19.26
C CYS A 195 -2.39 25.25 -18.36
N PRO A 196 -2.09 26.53 -18.08
CA PRO A 196 -0.88 26.93 -17.37
C PRO A 196 -0.89 26.56 -15.87
N ASN A 197 -2.06 26.30 -15.28
CA ASN A 197 -2.20 26.02 -13.85
C ASN A 197 -2.40 24.52 -13.54
N SER A 198 -2.12 23.64 -14.51
CA SER A 198 -2.32 22.20 -14.32
C SER A 198 -1.06 21.51 -13.78
N GLY A 199 -1.13 21.03 -12.54
CA GLY A 199 0.00 20.36 -11.92
C GLY A 199 0.41 19.04 -12.58
N ILE A 200 -0.55 18.28 -13.15
CA ILE A 200 -0.22 17.04 -13.87
C ILE A 200 0.63 17.29 -15.11
N LEU A 201 0.35 18.35 -15.88
CA LEU A 201 1.13 18.73 -17.06
C LEU A 201 2.53 19.21 -16.65
N TRP A 202 2.62 20.06 -15.64
CA TRP A 202 3.91 20.50 -15.11
C TRP A 202 4.76 19.35 -14.56
N SER A 203 4.14 18.38 -13.88
CA SER A 203 4.83 17.21 -13.34
C SER A 203 5.49 16.38 -14.45
N GLU A 204 4.83 16.26 -15.60
CA GLU A 204 5.34 15.54 -16.77
C GLU A 204 6.36 16.41 -17.55
N ALA A 205 6.12 17.71 -17.67
CA ALA A 205 7.05 18.66 -18.30
C ALA A 205 8.43 18.64 -17.63
N ILE A 206 8.49 18.58 -16.29
CA ILE A 206 9.75 18.44 -15.54
C ILE A 206 10.51 17.17 -15.94
N PHE A 207 9.81 16.08 -16.26
CA PHE A 207 10.44 14.82 -16.63
C PHE A 207 10.92 14.79 -18.09
N LEU A 208 10.19 15.44 -18.99
CA LEU A 208 10.52 15.53 -20.42
C LEU A 208 11.77 16.36 -20.69
N GLU A 209 12.02 17.41 -19.90
CA GLU A 209 13.21 18.24 -20.04
C GLU A 209 14.51 17.46 -19.75
N ALA A 210 15.59 17.93 -20.37
CA ALA A 210 16.93 17.38 -20.13
C ALA A 210 17.32 17.54 -18.66
N ARG A 211 18.05 16.57 -18.11
CA ARG A 211 18.40 16.49 -16.67
C ARG A 211 18.88 17.82 -16.05
N PRO A 212 19.76 18.63 -16.69
CA PRO A 212 20.20 19.91 -16.13
C PRO A 212 19.09 20.98 -16.02
N GLN A 213 18.16 20.99 -16.97
CA GLN A 213 17.09 21.99 -17.09
C GLN A 213 15.88 21.66 -16.21
N ARG A 214 15.79 20.43 -15.68
CA ARG A 214 14.67 20.03 -14.81
C ARG A 214 14.54 20.90 -13.57
N LYS A 215 15.68 21.35 -13.02
CA LYS A 215 15.70 22.18 -11.80
C LYS A 215 15.02 23.52 -12.04
N THR A 216 15.37 24.23 -13.12
CA THR A 216 14.75 25.52 -13.47
C THR A 216 13.27 25.34 -13.78
N LYS A 217 12.93 24.32 -14.61
CA LYS A 217 11.54 23.99 -14.94
C LYS A 217 10.70 23.68 -13.70
N SER A 218 11.27 23.00 -12.71
CA SER A 218 10.59 22.67 -11.46
C SER A 218 10.31 23.90 -10.59
N VAL A 219 11.17 24.92 -10.64
CA VAL A 219 10.94 26.20 -9.96
C VAL A 219 9.82 26.98 -10.66
N ASP A 220 9.81 26.98 -12.00
CA ASP A 220 8.74 27.60 -12.77
C ASP A 220 7.38 26.92 -12.50
N ALA A 221 7.38 25.59 -12.43
CA ALA A 221 6.21 24.79 -12.08
C ALA A 221 5.69 25.13 -10.67
N LEU A 222 6.59 25.26 -9.69
CA LEU A 222 6.22 25.68 -8.34
C LEU A 222 5.61 27.07 -8.36
N LYS A 223 6.21 28.05 -9.05
CA LYS A 223 5.67 29.42 -9.14
C LYS A 223 4.27 29.49 -9.76
N LYS A 224 3.93 28.55 -10.66
CA LYS A 224 2.61 28.49 -11.30
C LYS A 224 1.60 27.66 -10.48
N CYS A 225 2.06 26.60 -9.82
CA CYS A 225 1.23 25.60 -9.14
C CYS A 225 1.82 25.26 -7.76
N GLU A 226 1.83 26.23 -6.84
CA GLU A 226 2.56 26.14 -5.55
C GLU A 226 2.05 25.03 -4.61
N HIS A 227 0.75 24.71 -4.66
CA HIS A 227 0.10 23.76 -3.75
C HIS A 227 -0.41 22.51 -4.44
N ASP A 228 0.04 22.22 -5.67
CA ASP A 228 -0.38 21.01 -6.37
C ASP A 228 0.46 19.79 -5.96
N PRO A 229 -0.16 18.69 -5.53
CA PRO A 229 0.56 17.52 -5.03
C PRO A 229 1.34 16.78 -6.13
N HIS A 230 0.94 16.85 -7.40
CA HIS A 230 1.68 16.23 -8.50
C HIS A 230 2.99 16.98 -8.80
N VAL A 231 2.98 18.31 -8.66
CA VAL A 231 4.20 19.13 -8.82
C VAL A 231 5.17 18.88 -7.67
N LEU A 232 4.68 18.86 -6.44
CA LEU A 232 5.49 18.53 -5.26
C LEU A 232 6.09 17.12 -5.37
N LEU A 233 5.30 16.15 -5.85
CA LEU A 233 5.77 14.80 -6.13
C LEU A 233 6.85 14.77 -7.23
N ALA A 234 6.71 15.56 -8.28
CA ALA A 234 7.73 15.67 -9.33
C ALA A 234 9.04 16.26 -8.79
N VAL A 235 8.97 17.29 -7.94
CA VAL A 235 10.12 17.88 -7.27
C VAL A 235 10.78 16.86 -6.32
N ALA A 236 9.99 16.08 -5.58
CA ALA A 236 10.51 15.02 -4.72
C ALA A 236 11.24 13.93 -5.54
N LYS A 237 10.66 13.50 -6.66
CA LYS A 237 11.32 12.57 -7.62
C LYS A 237 12.59 13.16 -8.22
N LEU A 238 12.62 14.46 -8.49
CA LEU A 238 13.83 15.15 -8.99
C LEU A 238 14.95 15.10 -7.95
N PHE A 239 14.69 15.49 -6.70
CA PHE A 239 15.70 15.41 -5.63
C PHE A 239 16.15 13.99 -5.35
N TRP A 240 15.26 13.00 -5.46
CA TRP A 240 15.62 11.60 -5.37
C TRP A 240 16.52 11.16 -6.52
N SER A 241 16.23 11.58 -7.76
CA SER A 241 17.09 11.32 -8.93
C SER A 241 18.47 11.99 -8.82
N GLU A 242 18.56 13.14 -8.14
CA GLU A 242 19.83 13.83 -7.82
C GLU A 242 20.56 13.24 -6.60
N ARG A 243 20.01 12.16 -5.99
CA ARG A 243 20.53 11.50 -4.78
C ARG A 243 20.58 12.40 -3.52
N LYS A 244 19.83 13.50 -3.50
CA LYS A 244 19.72 14.40 -2.33
C LYS A 244 18.65 13.90 -1.36
N ILE A 245 18.96 12.82 -0.65
CA ILE A 245 18.00 12.06 0.18
C ILE A 245 17.32 12.88 1.28
N THR A 246 18.04 13.80 1.95
CA THR A 246 17.49 14.61 3.05
C THR A 246 16.42 15.57 2.56
N LYS A 247 16.70 16.28 1.47
CA LYS A 247 15.73 17.17 0.82
C LYS A 247 14.59 16.37 0.21
N ALA A 248 14.87 15.28 -0.48
CA ALA A 248 13.83 14.43 -1.07
C ALA A 248 12.79 13.99 -0.03
N ARG A 249 13.24 13.55 1.17
CA ARG A 249 12.35 13.19 2.28
C ARG A 249 11.47 14.33 2.75
N GLU A 250 12.01 15.54 2.89
CA GLU A 250 11.24 16.73 3.26
C GLU A 250 10.13 17.03 2.23
N TRP A 251 10.47 16.94 0.93
CA TRP A 251 9.51 17.16 -0.14
C TRP A 251 8.46 16.06 -0.23
N PHE A 252 8.80 14.79 0.03
CA PHE A 252 7.81 13.72 0.15
C PHE A 252 6.86 13.96 1.33
N HIS A 253 7.37 14.32 2.51
CA HIS A 253 6.54 14.67 3.67
C HIS A 253 5.62 15.86 3.37
N ARG A 254 6.13 16.87 2.65
CA ARG A 254 5.32 18.02 2.20
C ARG A 254 4.21 17.57 1.24
N THR A 255 4.53 16.71 0.28
CA THR A 255 3.57 16.18 -0.72
C THR A 255 2.40 15.48 -0.02
N VAL A 256 2.68 14.50 0.83
CA VAL A 256 1.63 13.73 1.54
C VAL A 256 0.87 14.56 2.59
N LYS A 257 1.42 15.71 3.00
CA LYS A 257 0.77 16.62 3.95
C LYS A 257 -0.22 17.56 3.26
N ILE A 258 0.10 17.99 2.03
CA ILE A 258 -0.78 18.81 1.21
C ILE A 258 -1.97 17.98 0.73
N ASP A 259 -1.69 16.83 0.12
CA ASP A 259 -2.73 15.88 -0.28
C ASP A 259 -2.33 14.46 0.13
N SER A 260 -3.09 13.91 1.06
CA SER A 260 -2.91 12.55 1.55
C SER A 260 -3.76 11.52 0.80
N ASP A 261 -4.65 11.94 -0.10
CA ASP A 261 -5.51 11.06 -0.91
C ASP A 261 -4.80 10.59 -2.20
N LEU A 262 -3.76 11.30 -2.62
CA LEU A 262 -2.97 10.95 -3.80
C LEU A 262 -2.15 9.67 -3.57
N GLY A 263 -2.64 8.55 -4.09
CA GLY A 263 -2.03 7.23 -3.93
C GLY A 263 -0.59 7.11 -4.49
N ASP A 264 -0.31 7.69 -5.66
CA ASP A 264 1.03 7.66 -6.26
C ASP A 264 2.08 8.30 -5.35
N ALA A 265 1.73 9.36 -4.60
CA ALA A 265 2.64 10.02 -3.68
C ALA A 265 3.09 9.06 -2.57
N TRP A 266 2.15 8.29 -2.02
CA TRP A 266 2.46 7.23 -1.05
C TRP A 266 3.28 6.10 -1.66
N ALA A 267 2.97 5.68 -2.89
CA ALA A 267 3.70 4.62 -3.57
C ALA A 267 5.18 4.99 -3.78
N PHE A 268 5.44 6.21 -4.28
CA PHE A 268 6.82 6.70 -4.44
C PHE A 268 7.50 6.96 -3.11
N PHE A 269 6.79 7.49 -2.11
CA PHE A 269 7.35 7.72 -0.79
C PHE A 269 7.75 6.42 -0.11
N TYR A 270 6.91 5.39 -0.20
CA TYR A 270 7.21 4.05 0.30
C TYR A 270 8.43 3.45 -0.42
N LYS A 271 8.48 3.53 -1.74
CA LYS A 271 9.63 3.06 -2.54
C LYS A 271 10.92 3.80 -2.16
N PHE A 272 10.84 5.10 -1.92
CA PHE A 272 11.98 5.92 -1.47
C PHE A 272 12.48 5.49 -0.08
N GLU A 273 11.57 5.30 0.89
CA GLU A 273 11.96 4.87 2.25
C GLU A 273 12.44 3.42 2.29
N LEU A 274 11.97 2.53 1.41
CA LEU A 274 12.56 1.20 1.27
C LEU A 274 14.02 1.25 0.81
N GLN A 275 14.37 2.21 -0.05
CA GLN A 275 15.73 2.33 -0.59
C GLN A 275 16.69 3.10 0.33
N HIS A 276 16.19 4.10 1.07
CA HIS A 276 17.02 5.06 1.82
C HIS A 276 16.61 5.25 3.28
N GLY A 277 15.59 4.52 3.75
CA GLY A 277 15.10 4.57 5.12
C GLY A 277 15.89 3.64 6.04
N THR A 278 16.01 4.04 7.31
CA THR A 278 16.30 3.10 8.39
C THR A 278 14.96 2.55 8.90
N GLU A 279 14.88 1.31 9.38
CA GLU A 279 13.62 0.61 9.76
C GLU A 279 12.70 1.32 10.80
N LYS A 280 12.98 2.56 11.20
CA LYS A 280 12.33 3.28 12.30
C LYS A 280 11.37 4.42 11.92
N ASN A 281 10.96 4.58 10.66
CA ASN A 281 10.01 5.63 10.30
C ASN A 281 8.64 5.11 9.81
N PRO A 282 7.79 4.52 10.68
CA PRO A 282 6.36 4.45 10.39
C PRO A 282 5.68 5.73 10.88
N THR A 283 5.41 6.67 9.97
CA THR A 283 4.54 7.82 10.27
C THR A 283 3.08 7.47 9.97
N ARG A 284 2.29 7.23 11.02
CA ARG A 284 0.82 7.35 11.01
C ARG A 284 0.46 8.69 11.66
N PRO A 285 -0.40 9.55 11.06
CA PRO A 285 -0.84 10.78 11.71
C PRO A 285 -2.13 10.55 12.52
N GLY A 286 -2.09 10.92 13.80
CA GLY A 286 -3.30 11.14 14.62
C GLY A 286 -3.09 10.97 16.13
N GLY A 287 -3.05 12.09 16.88
CA GLY A 287 -3.55 12.13 18.26
C GLY A 287 -2.58 12.41 19.41
N SER A 288 -2.51 13.68 19.84
CA SER A 288 -2.08 14.20 21.16
C SER A 288 -0.62 14.07 21.61
N GLY A 289 -0.08 15.19 22.09
CA GLY A 289 1.33 15.41 22.35
C GLY A 289 1.81 15.14 23.76
N ARG A 290 3.13 14.97 23.87
CA ARG A 290 4.03 15.51 24.92
C ARG A 290 5.48 15.37 24.42
N ARG A 291 6.15 16.50 24.17
CA ARG A 291 7.61 16.59 23.93
C ARG A 291 8.33 16.23 25.26
N ARG A 292 9.40 15.45 25.36
CA ARG A 292 10.82 15.61 24.92
C ARG A 292 11.57 14.35 25.46
N ARG A 293 12.36 13.57 24.72
CA ARG A 293 13.80 13.74 24.32
C ARG A 293 14.24 12.49 23.51
N PRO A 294 15.36 12.55 22.75
CA PRO A 294 15.69 11.60 21.69
C PRO A 294 16.46 10.37 22.20
N GLY A 295 16.20 9.19 21.63
CA GLY A 295 17.00 8.00 21.89
C GLY A 295 16.55 6.79 21.09
N ALA A 296 17.47 6.22 20.30
CA ALA A 296 17.33 4.96 19.58
C ALA A 296 16.68 3.84 20.41
N SER A 297 15.81 3.00 19.82
CA SER A 297 15.98 1.53 19.84
C SER A 297 14.79 0.82 19.20
N CYS A 298 15.06 -0.13 18.30
CA CYS A 298 14.12 -1.20 17.97
C CYS A 298 14.89 -2.52 17.82
N GLY A 299 16.17 -2.45 17.44
CA GLY A 299 17.17 -3.49 17.77
C GLY A 299 17.33 -3.67 19.29
N ALA A 300 17.54 -2.57 20.04
CA ALA A 300 17.84 -2.69 21.47
C ALA A 300 16.66 -3.22 22.34
N GLN A 301 15.39 -3.17 21.89
CA GLN A 301 14.25 -3.61 22.70
C GLN A 301 14.00 -5.13 22.59
N LYS A 302 14.19 -5.70 21.39
CA LYS A 302 14.23 -7.15 21.17
C LYS A 302 15.49 -7.76 21.78
N GLU A 303 16.65 -7.13 21.59
CA GLU A 303 17.88 -7.51 22.28
C GLU A 303 17.68 -7.42 23.80
N HIS A 304 17.12 -6.34 24.36
CA HIS A 304 16.89 -6.23 25.80
C HIS A 304 15.88 -7.26 26.35
N SER A 305 14.84 -7.62 25.58
CA SER A 305 13.89 -8.68 25.95
C SER A 305 14.54 -10.07 25.93
N ILE A 306 15.36 -10.37 24.91
CA ILE A 306 16.12 -11.62 24.81
C ILE A 306 17.17 -11.68 25.93
N LEU A 307 17.83 -10.56 26.22
CA LEU A 307 18.78 -10.45 27.33
C LEU A 307 18.09 -10.64 28.70
N LEU A 308 16.89 -10.07 28.91
CA LEU A 308 16.12 -10.31 30.13
C LEU A 308 15.70 -11.79 30.27
N SER A 309 15.29 -12.42 29.16
CA SER A 309 14.98 -13.86 29.10
C SER A 309 16.20 -14.72 29.44
N ILE A 310 17.36 -14.44 28.83
CA ILE A 310 18.65 -15.10 29.15
C ILE A 310 19.02 -14.90 30.62
N SER A 311 18.79 -13.71 31.19
CA SER A 311 19.06 -13.43 32.61
C SER A 311 18.14 -14.20 33.56
N SER A 312 16.89 -14.45 33.14
CA SER A 312 15.90 -15.20 33.92
C SER A 312 16.21 -16.70 33.88
N LEU A 313 16.57 -17.22 32.69
CA LEU A 313 16.98 -18.61 32.46
C LEU A 313 18.31 -18.94 33.16
N GLY A 314 19.27 -18.01 33.14
CA GLY A 314 20.52 -18.15 33.91
C GLY A 314 20.31 -18.13 35.44
N ARG A 315 19.22 -17.52 35.94
CA ARG A 315 18.83 -17.59 37.36
C ARG A 315 18.10 -18.89 37.70
N THR A 316 17.25 -19.42 36.81
CA THR A 316 16.56 -20.70 37.03
C THR A 316 17.51 -21.88 36.97
N LEU A 317 18.47 -21.90 36.03
CA LEU A 317 19.52 -22.92 35.94
C LEU A 317 20.39 -22.98 37.21
N ARG A 318 20.76 -21.82 37.78
CA ARG A 318 21.51 -21.78 39.05
C ARG A 318 20.71 -22.29 40.24
N ARG A 319 19.41 -21.97 40.32
CA ARG A 319 18.51 -22.50 41.34
C ARG A 319 18.35 -24.02 41.22
N ALA A 320 18.36 -24.56 40.00
CA ALA A 320 18.25 -26.01 39.75
C ALA A 320 19.53 -26.79 40.12
N VAL A 321 20.71 -26.17 39.97
CA VAL A 321 22.03 -26.83 40.16
C VAL A 321 22.66 -26.55 41.54
N ALA A 322 22.10 -25.65 42.35
CA ALA A 322 22.62 -25.27 43.68
C ALA A 322 22.60 -26.38 44.77
N GLY A 323 22.18 -27.61 44.43
CA GLY A 323 21.97 -28.71 45.38
C GLY A 323 22.87 -29.94 45.22
N GLY A 324 23.96 -29.87 44.44
CA GLY A 324 24.95 -30.95 44.35
C GLY A 324 25.64 -30.98 42.99
N ARG A 325 26.98 -31.00 42.97
CA ARG A 325 27.81 -31.05 41.76
C ARG A 325 28.37 -32.46 41.58
N ARG A 326 27.59 -33.41 41.07
CA ARG A 326 28.10 -34.79 40.88
C ARG A 326 27.99 -35.35 39.46
N GLY A 327 27.51 -34.57 38.48
CA GLY A 327 27.53 -34.97 37.05
C GLY A 327 28.32 -34.03 36.12
N ALA A 328 28.87 -34.57 35.02
CA ALA A 328 29.50 -33.77 33.95
C ALA A 328 28.51 -32.75 33.32
N LEU A 329 27.24 -33.15 33.15
CA LEU A 329 26.16 -32.28 32.67
C LEU A 329 25.84 -31.14 33.63
N GLU A 330 25.87 -31.39 34.95
CA GLU A 330 25.62 -30.36 35.96
C GLU A 330 26.78 -29.35 36.03
N ARG A 331 28.02 -29.81 35.84
CA ARG A 331 29.21 -28.95 35.73
C ARG A 331 29.19 -28.10 34.46
N ALA A 332 28.79 -28.65 33.33
CA ALA A 332 28.62 -27.92 32.08
C ALA A 332 27.51 -26.86 32.22
N ALA A 333 26.35 -27.22 32.80
CA ALA A 333 25.24 -26.31 33.03
C ALA A 333 25.61 -25.16 34.00
N TRP A 334 26.38 -25.45 35.06
CA TRP A 334 26.88 -24.43 35.97
C TRP A 334 27.86 -23.48 35.28
N THR A 335 28.80 -24.00 34.51
CA THR A 335 29.79 -23.20 33.76
C THR A 335 29.11 -22.30 32.74
N ALA A 336 28.10 -22.80 32.02
CA ALA A 336 27.29 -22.01 31.10
C ALA A 336 26.53 -20.88 31.83
N ALA A 337 25.94 -21.17 33.00
CA ALA A 337 25.22 -20.17 33.78
C ALA A 337 26.13 -19.07 34.38
N VAL A 338 27.37 -19.39 34.75
CA VAL A 338 28.35 -18.42 35.25
C VAL A 338 28.91 -17.54 34.13
N ARG A 339 29.25 -18.15 32.98
CA ARG A 339 29.77 -17.43 31.82
C ARG A 339 28.73 -16.50 31.20
N THR A 340 27.48 -16.93 31.09
CA THR A 340 26.38 -16.07 30.61
C THR A 340 26.19 -14.84 31.51
N GLU A 341 26.26 -14.97 32.83
CA GLU A 341 26.18 -13.81 33.72
C GLU A 341 27.39 -12.87 33.61
N ALA A 342 28.60 -13.39 33.42
CA ALA A 342 29.80 -12.58 33.24
C ALA A 342 29.72 -11.71 31.97
N VAL A 343 29.21 -12.26 30.86
CA VAL A 343 28.99 -11.52 29.61
C VAL A 343 27.90 -10.46 29.78
N MET A 344 26.83 -10.77 30.52
CA MET A 344 25.75 -9.83 30.81
C MET A 344 26.19 -8.63 31.67
N ARG A 345 27.09 -8.86 32.64
CA ARG A 345 27.65 -7.78 33.48
C ARG A 345 28.56 -6.83 32.71
N ARG A 346 29.19 -7.29 31.62
CA ARG A 346 30.07 -6.46 30.76
C ARG A 346 29.30 -5.58 29.77
N HIS A 347 28.09 -5.98 29.36
CA HIS A 347 27.32 -5.28 28.31
C HIS A 347 26.07 -4.51 28.76
N CYS A 348 25.64 -4.61 30.02
CA CYS A 348 24.48 -3.87 30.54
C CYS A 348 24.79 -3.20 31.89
N ARG A 349 24.98 -1.87 31.92
CA ARG A 349 25.18 -1.11 33.18
C ARG A 349 23.86 -0.80 33.93
N THR A 350 22.70 -0.95 33.31
CA THR A 350 21.38 -0.58 33.88
C THR A 350 20.64 -1.66 34.68
N LEU A 351 21.25 -2.83 34.91
CA LEU A 351 20.69 -3.90 35.76
C LEU A 351 21.44 -4.07 37.09
N ARG A 352 22.01 -2.97 37.62
CA ARG A 352 22.66 -2.95 38.95
C ARG A 352 21.71 -2.81 40.14
N GLN A 353 20.41 -2.63 39.93
CA GLN A 353 19.45 -2.44 41.04
C GLN A 353 18.30 -3.43 40.97
N ARG A 354 18.55 -4.68 41.37
CA ARG A 354 17.56 -5.58 42.00
C ARG A 354 18.27 -6.85 42.50
N SER A 355 19.31 -6.65 43.30
CA SER A 355 19.87 -7.68 44.17
C SER A 355 19.11 -7.66 45.49
N ARG A 356 18.12 -8.54 45.64
CA ARG A 356 17.67 -9.02 46.96
C ARG A 356 17.59 -10.54 46.91
N ARG A 357 18.45 -11.21 47.70
CA ARG A 357 18.16 -12.55 48.27
C ARG A 357 17.05 -12.37 49.34
N PRO A 358 16.38 -13.40 49.90
CA PRO A 358 16.46 -14.86 49.70
C PRO A 358 15.07 -15.56 49.59
N GLU A 359 15.01 -16.89 49.42
CA GLU A 359 14.32 -17.81 50.36
C GLU A 359 14.56 -19.28 49.99
N ARG A 360 14.85 -20.10 51.02
CA ARG A 360 15.05 -21.55 50.93
C ARG A 360 13.68 -22.22 50.89
N ARG A 361 13.37 -22.96 49.83
CA ARG A 361 12.31 -23.99 49.86
C ARG A 361 12.84 -25.36 49.45
N ARG A 362 12.41 -26.36 50.21
CA ARG A 362 12.88 -27.75 50.22
C ARG A 362 12.56 -28.48 48.92
N ALA A 363 13.40 -29.47 48.64
CA ALA A 363 13.40 -30.32 47.46
C ALA A 363 12.08 -31.11 47.27
N ARG A 364 11.64 -31.24 46.01
CA ARG A 364 10.78 -32.35 45.58
C ARG A 364 11.29 -33.00 44.28
N ARG A 365 11.48 -34.33 44.42
CA ARG A 365 11.53 -35.48 43.49
C ARG A 365 12.51 -35.44 42.30
N ARG A 366 13.38 -36.47 42.29
CA ARG A 366 14.58 -36.66 41.45
C ARG A 366 14.32 -37.26 40.04
N GLY A 367 13.07 -37.49 39.62
CA GLY A 367 12.75 -38.21 38.38
C GLY A 367 12.76 -37.42 37.07
N GLY A 368 12.71 -36.08 37.09
CA GLY A 368 12.59 -35.25 35.87
C GLY A 368 13.76 -34.30 35.60
N ARG A 369 14.80 -34.31 36.43
CA ARG A 369 15.83 -33.26 36.43
C ARG A 369 16.69 -33.20 35.17
N ARG A 370 17.05 -34.34 34.57
CA ARG A 370 17.97 -34.37 33.41
C ARG A 370 17.31 -33.78 32.16
N GLN A 371 16.04 -34.09 31.95
CA GLN A 371 15.28 -33.60 30.79
C GLN A 371 14.88 -32.12 30.93
N LEU A 372 14.58 -31.68 32.16
CA LEU A 372 14.40 -30.26 32.47
C LEU A 372 15.70 -29.45 32.28
N LEU A 373 16.85 -30.00 32.64
CA LEU A 373 18.16 -29.35 32.43
C LEU A 373 18.53 -29.28 30.95
N LEU A 374 18.30 -30.34 30.17
CA LEU A 374 18.54 -30.33 28.73
C LEU A 374 17.65 -29.31 28.01
N ARG A 375 16.34 -29.31 28.29
CA ARG A 375 15.41 -28.30 27.72
C ARG A 375 15.79 -26.87 28.09
N ALA A 376 16.28 -26.66 29.31
CA ALA A 376 16.74 -25.34 29.75
C ALA A 376 18.06 -24.93 29.08
N LEU A 377 18.97 -25.86 28.79
CA LEU A 377 20.20 -25.61 28.04
C LEU A 377 19.90 -25.30 26.56
N ASP A 378 19.01 -26.05 25.93
CA ASP A 378 18.57 -25.80 24.55
C ASP A 378 17.84 -24.46 24.41
N ALA A 379 17.02 -24.08 25.41
CA ALA A 379 16.39 -22.77 25.46
C ALA A 379 17.41 -21.63 25.60
N VAL A 380 18.52 -21.85 26.31
CA VAL A 380 19.60 -20.86 26.43
C VAL A 380 20.39 -20.79 25.12
N ALA A 381 20.71 -21.93 24.49
CA ALA A 381 21.41 -21.99 23.21
C ALA A 381 20.63 -21.27 22.11
N THR A 382 19.34 -21.58 21.96
CA THR A 382 18.45 -20.92 20.98
C THR A 382 18.28 -19.43 21.24
N CYS A 383 18.29 -18.98 22.50
CA CYS A 383 18.28 -17.55 22.81
C CYS A 383 19.60 -16.86 22.42
N TRP A 384 20.74 -17.53 22.58
CA TRP A 384 22.05 -17.01 22.16
C TRP A 384 22.22 -17.02 20.64
N GLU A 385 21.76 -18.05 19.94
CA GLU A 385 21.75 -18.10 18.47
C GLU A 385 20.88 -16.98 17.89
N LYS A 386 19.72 -16.72 18.49
CA LYS A 386 18.87 -15.58 18.10
C LYS A 386 19.57 -14.25 18.37
N LEU A 387 20.28 -14.10 19.49
CA LEU A 387 21.04 -12.88 19.79
C LEU A 387 22.24 -12.68 18.83
N PHE A 388 22.94 -13.76 18.47
CA PHE A 388 24.04 -13.73 17.51
C PHE A 388 23.55 -13.46 16.09
N ALA A 389 22.46 -14.09 15.66
CA ALA A 389 21.83 -13.83 14.36
C ALA A 389 21.37 -12.36 14.25
N LEU A 390 20.81 -11.80 15.32
CA LEU A 390 20.44 -10.39 15.37
C LEU A 390 21.64 -9.44 15.29
N ARG A 391 22.80 -9.81 15.83
CA ARG A 391 24.04 -9.02 15.76
C ARG A 391 24.80 -9.19 14.44
N ALA A 392 24.82 -10.39 13.87
CA ALA A 392 25.41 -10.67 12.57
C ALA A 392 24.63 -9.98 11.44
N ALA A 393 23.30 -9.95 11.52
CA ALA A 393 22.46 -9.16 10.62
C ALA A 393 22.71 -7.64 10.74
N ALA A 394 23.21 -7.17 11.89
CA ALA A 394 23.56 -5.76 12.09
C ALA A 394 24.98 -5.39 11.59
N SER A 395 25.88 -6.34 11.40
CA SER A 395 27.27 -6.11 10.97
C SER A 395 27.57 -6.52 9.52
N GLY A 396 26.67 -7.22 8.83
CA GLY A 396 26.81 -7.63 7.42
C GLY A 396 26.20 -6.66 6.39
N GLY A 397 25.76 -5.49 6.84
CA GLY A 397 25.25 -4.42 5.97
C GLY A 397 26.10 -3.16 6.11
N SER A 398 27.35 -3.22 5.66
CA SER A 398 28.25 -2.07 5.51
C SER A 398 28.98 -2.15 4.18
#